data_AF-A0AAP8NDM2-F1
#
_entry.id   AF-A0AAP8NDM2-F1
#
_cell.length_a   1.000
_cell.length_b   1.000
_cell.length_c   1.000
_cell.angle_alpha   90.00
_cell.angle_beta   90.00
_cell.angle_gamma   90.00
#
_symmetry.space_group_name_H-M   'P 1'
#
loop_
_entity.id
_entity.type
_entity.pdbx_description
1 polymer ?
#
loop_
_entity_poly.entity_id
_entity_poly.type
_entity_poly.pdbx_seq_one_letter_code
_entity_poly.pdbx_strand_id
1 'polypeptide(L)' 'MNIEISGPSDDQWIVRMDAFVVRFDSKVAAQSFVDQLKARIDAPHVWPTIVDTAPVARPRVTRAGDPVAL' A
#
# COMPACT_ATOMS: atom_id res chain seq x y z
N MET A 1 -9.52 -10.73 8.04
CA MET A 1 -8.13 -10.47 8.45
C MET A 1 -8.06 -10.65 9.95
N ASN A 2 -7.26 -11.59 10.43
CA ASN A 2 -7.11 -11.84 11.86
C ASN A 2 -5.97 -10.98 12.40
N ILE A 3 -6.24 -10.18 13.45
CA ILE A 3 -5.26 -9.28 14.06
C ILE A 3 -5.11 -9.62 15.53
N GLU A 4 -3.89 -9.98 15.94
CA GLU A 4 -3.58 -10.39 17.31
C GLU A 4 -2.35 -9.63 17.83
N ILE A 5 -2.43 -9.16 19.08
CA ILE A 5 -1.29 -8.58 19.79
C ILE A 5 -0.75 -9.62 20.75
N SER A 6 0.55 -9.87 20.72
CA SER A 6 1.25 -10.82 21.61
C SER A 6 2.51 -10.15 22.17
N GLY A 7 2.83 -10.37 23.44
CA GLY A 7 4.08 -9.88 24.02
C GLY A 7 4.12 -9.78 25.56
N PRO A 8 5.27 -9.30 26.09
CA PRO A 8 6.52 -9.13 25.35
C PRO A 8 7.27 -10.46 25.14
N SER A 9 7.88 -10.63 23.97
CA SER A 9 8.89 -11.66 23.70
C SER A 9 10.15 -10.95 23.21
N ASP A 10 11.31 -11.21 23.83
CA ASP A 10 12.55 -10.43 23.61
C ASP A 10 12.33 -8.91 23.73
N ASP A 11 11.67 -8.48 24.83
CA ASP A 11 11.34 -7.08 25.12
C ASP A 11 10.48 -6.36 24.05
N GLN A 12 9.98 -7.07 23.05
CA GLN A 12 9.18 -6.52 21.96
C GLN A 12 7.74 -7.02 21.99
N TRP A 13 6.83 -6.12 21.61
CA TRP A 13 5.43 -6.40 21.33
C TRP A 13 5.25 -6.72 19.85
N ILE A 14 4.48 -7.76 19.57
CA ILE A 14 4.26 -8.26 18.22
C ILE A 14 2.78 -8.11 17.88
N VAL A 15 2.50 -7.51 16.73
CA VAL A 15 1.20 -7.55 16.07
C VAL A 15 1.28 -8.55 14.92
N ARG A 16 0.49 -9.62 14.99
CA ARG A 16 0.33 -10.60 13.92
C ARG A 16 -0.92 -10.31 13.13
N MET A 17 -0.81 -10.35 11.81
CA MET A 17 -1.87 -10.08 10.84
C MET A 17 -1.83 -11.18 9.78
N ASP A 18 -2.53 -12.29 10.00
CA ASP A 18 -2.44 -13.48 9.15
C ASP A 18 -0.96 -13.92 8.94
N ALA A 19 -0.40 -13.72 7.74
CA ALA A 19 1.01 -14.03 7.42
C ALA A 19 2.00 -12.89 7.74
N PHE A 20 1.50 -11.71 8.13
CA PHE A 20 2.32 -10.52 8.38
C PHE A 20 2.60 -10.32 9.87
N VAL A 21 3.77 -9.76 10.16
CA VAL A 21 4.24 -9.51 11.53
C VAL A 21 4.84 -8.13 11.63
N VAL A 22 4.39 -7.33 12.60
CA VAL A 22 4.92 -5.99 12.91
C VAL A 22 5.38 -5.97 14.37
N ARG A 23 6.52 -5.35 14.66
CA ARG A 23 7.13 -5.30 15.99
C ARG A 23 7.11 -3.88 16.54
N PHE A 24 6.93 -3.77 17.85
CA PHE A 24 6.87 -2.51 18.57
C PHE A 24 7.63 -2.60 19.89
N ASP A 25 8.28 -1.51 20.29
CA ASP A 25 8.98 -1.43 21.58
C ASP A 25 8.02 -1.24 22.77
N SER A 26 6.73 -1.03 22.52
CA SER A 26 5.73 -0.87 23.58
C SER A 26 4.35 -1.41 23.21
N LYS A 27 3.60 -1.85 24.23
CA LYS A 27 2.20 -2.26 24.11
C LYS A 27 1.33 -1.16 23.55
N VAL A 28 1.56 0.08 23.99
CA VAL A 28 0.77 1.25 23.60
C VAL A 28 0.91 1.50 22.10
N ALA A 29 2.14 1.46 21.58
CA ALA A 29 2.37 1.63 20.14
C ALA A 29 1.72 0.50 19.33
N ALA A 30 1.85 -0.76 19.77
CA ALA A 30 1.18 -1.90 19.14
C ALA A 30 -0.35 -1.74 19.12
N GLN A 31 -0.94 -1.30 20.23
CA GLN A 31 -2.39 -1.08 20.34
C GLN A 31 -2.85 0.06 19.43
N SER A 32 -2.18 1.21 19.45
CA SER A 32 -2.53 2.34 18.57
C SER A 32 -2.43 1.98 17.09
N PHE A 33 -1.47 1.14 16.70
CA PHE A 33 -1.39 0.61 15.34
C PHE A 33 -2.61 -0.25 15.00
N VAL A 34 -3.00 -1.19 15.87
CA VAL A 34 -4.18 -2.04 15.66
C VAL A 34 -5.46 -1.22 15.58
N ASP A 35 -5.62 -0.22 16.42
CA ASP A 35 -6.81 0.64 16.45
C ASP A 35 -6.93 1.43 15.13
N GLN A 36 -5.84 2.03 14.65
CA GLN A 36 -5.81 2.71 13.35
C GLN A 36 -6.07 1.77 12.19
N LEU A 37 -5.47 0.58 12.22
CA LEU A 37 -5.64 -0.42 11.18
C LEU A 37 -7.09 -0.89 11.08
N LYS A 38 -7.73 -1.19 12.22
CA LYS A 38 -9.15 -1.54 12.27
C LYS A 38 -10.03 -0.40 11.75
N ALA A 39 -9.79 0.83 12.22
CA ALA A 39 -10.52 2.00 11.74
C ALA A 39 -10.39 2.18 10.22
N ARG A 40 -9.22 1.90 9.65
CA ARG A 40 -9.04 1.92 8.20
C ARG A 40 -9.77 0.78 7.51
N ILE A 41 -9.78 -0.45 8.04
CA ILE A 41 -10.51 -1.57 7.42
C ILE A 41 -12.01 -1.31 7.42
N ASP A 42 -12.56 -0.83 8.54
CA ASP A 42 -13.98 -0.58 8.73
C ASP A 42 -14.46 0.71 8.04
N ALA A 43 -13.54 1.60 7.67
CA ALA A 43 -13.90 2.82 6.96
C ALA A 43 -14.53 2.49 5.59
N PRO A 44 -15.56 3.24 5.16
CA PRO A 44 -16.10 3.11 3.81
C PRO A 44 -15.04 3.54 2.79
N HIS A 45 -14.48 2.57 2.08
CA HIS A 45 -13.51 2.80 1.01
C HIS A 45 -14.22 3.19 -0.28
N VAL A 46 -14.00 4.42 -0.74
CA VAL A 46 -14.28 4.76 -2.14
C VAL A 46 -13.19 4.10 -2.97
N TRP A 47 -13.52 2.98 -3.61
CA TRP A 47 -12.65 2.41 -4.62
C TRP A 47 -12.55 3.42 -5.77
N PRO A 48 -11.34 3.75 -6.26
CA PRO A 48 -11.23 4.52 -7.48
C PRO A 48 -11.91 3.70 -8.58
N THR A 49 -13.05 4.18 -9.06
CA THR A 49 -13.65 3.67 -10.27
C THR A 49 -12.57 3.77 -11.33
N ILE A 50 -12.14 2.63 -11.83
CA ILE A 50 -11.29 2.56 -13.02
C ILE A 50 -12.16 3.15 -14.13
N VAL A 51 -12.09 4.46 -14.32
CA VAL A 51 -12.36 5.04 -15.63
C VAL A 51 -11.29 4.41 -16.50
N ASP A 52 -11.70 3.39 -17.25
CA ASP A 52 -10.93 2.78 -18.33
C ASP A 52 -10.47 3.92 -19.22
N THR A 53 -9.29 4.44 -18.90
CA THR A 53 -8.69 5.53 -19.65
C THR A 53 -8.08 4.79 -20.81
N ALA A 54 -8.88 4.61 -21.86
CA ALA A 54 -8.41 4.13 -23.15
C ALA A 54 -7.03 4.75 -23.42
N PRO A 55 -6.03 3.94 -23.80
CA PRO A 55 -4.66 4.41 -23.88
C PRO A 55 -4.62 5.67 -24.74
N VAL A 56 -4.20 6.79 -24.13
CA VAL A 56 -3.97 8.02 -24.87
C VAL A 56 -2.93 7.67 -25.93
N ALA A 57 -3.36 7.62 -27.19
CA ALA A 57 -2.46 7.38 -28.30
C ALA A 57 -1.46 8.55 -28.27
N ARG A 58 -0.25 8.30 -27.78
CA ARG A 58 0.80 9.31 -27.80
C ARG A 58 1.01 9.65 -29.27
N PRO A 59 0.88 10.92 -29.69
CA PRO A 59 1.22 11.28 -31.05
C PRO A 59 2.69 10.90 -31.25
N ARG A 60 2.90 9.99 -32.21
CA ARG A 60 4.25 9.64 -32.68
C ARG A 60 4.87 10.95 -33.17
N VAL A 61 5.84 11.48 -32.42
CA VAL A 61 6.69 12.55 -32.91
C VAL A 61 7.50 11.94 -34.05
N THR A 62 6.99 12.10 -35.27
CA THR A 62 7.82 11.96 -36.47
C THR A 62 8.77 13.15 -36.44
N ARG A 63 10.01 12.91 -36.02
CA ARG A 63 11.10 13.87 -36.23
C ARG A 63 11.32 13.97 -37.73
N ALA A 64 10.64 14.92 -38.36
CA ALA A 64 10.94 15.37 -39.69
C ALA A 64 12.28 16.10 -39.64
N GLY A 65 13.30 15.49 -40.23
CA GLY A 65 14.64 16.06 -40.37
C GLY A 65 15.73 15.07 -39.97
N ASP A 66 16.17 14.24 -40.92
CA ASP A 66 17.55 14.35 -41.43
C ASP A 66 17.63 13.75 -42.86
N PRO A 67 18.50 14.28 -43.76
CA PRO A 67 18.41 14.09 -45.21
C PRO A 67 19.27 12.94 -45.80
N VAL A 68 18.92 12.62 -47.06
CA VAL A 68 19.55 11.81 -48.14
C VAL A 68 20.92 11.11 -47.93
N ALA A 69 20.92 9.81 -48.25
CA ALA A 69 21.93 9.07 -49.02
C ALA A 69 21.18 7.86 -49.62
N LEU A 70 21.10 7.58 -50.92
CA LEU A 70 22.06 7.63 -52.04
C LEU A 70 21.34 8.06 -53.33
#